data_AF-A0A517L2L3-F1
#
_entry.id   AF-A0A517L2L3-F1
#
_cell.length_a   1.000
_cell.length_b   1.000
_cell.length_c   1.000
_cell.angle_alpha   90.00
_cell.angle_beta   90.00
_cell.angle_gamma   90.00
#
_symmetry.space_group_name_H-M   'P 1'
#
loop_
_entity.id
_entity.type
_entity.pdbx_description
1 polymer ?
#
loop_
_entity_poly.entity_id
_entity_poly.type
_entity_poly.pdbx_seq_one_letter_code
_entity_poly.pdbx_strand_id
1 'polypeptide(L)'
;MVFLTVLAVSRPTAGMQVASFSPQPEGTTESRVSFLTLPPELRQDVLLRTFTSHHHDEFIATIEARYCQGNHDLYPYDLHSFDSLHGTRYEVNVTQHYVTVHMKAKLWSRALKKTTDYLVSDIEYAEAGWLAGLGTAVIKAKERYEEMWELKTNDNAGFARGVTKATDGSMILDTTVQINGLPIRYKISGPAAMFKAASKVPGAAAAPDAQGPMGINVLLHGDGGQSFFDMPNQAVQKNLMGVAVLAPDPNLFWGGGSGLKRTDGVAHSQAVNDLIKTELPKMMAFNGSQVFFTTVSGGSIMMAGYFIPAQMKNYPGAGVLIACGGQAPQVTFQDANNVMKNTRIHYQTTVNELTSLQESIPQAASAYEKLAVAAGMTPDQIASMQTIDNTPAGGHCAFDAKGFVSGVQLMSNSYSAIMQGGSGMLQGVGNVLKTVVGNEKPTFGPERRQKE
;
A
#
# COMPACT_ATOMS: atom_id res chain seq x y z
N MET A 1 -11.63 31.38 5.86
CA MET A 1 -11.08 32.67 5.40
C MET A 1 -10.39 33.32 6.60
N VAL A 2 -9.07 33.10 6.75
CA VAL A 2 -8.18 33.87 7.64
C VAL A 2 -6.82 33.85 6.95
N PHE A 3 -6.30 35.04 6.65
CA PHE A 3 -4.96 35.28 6.14
C PHE A 3 -3.96 35.21 7.30
N LEU A 4 -2.77 34.67 7.06
CA LEU A 4 -1.58 35.12 7.78
C LEU A 4 -0.40 35.24 6.81
N THR A 5 -0.14 36.48 6.43
CA THR A 5 1.10 36.96 5.83
C THR A 5 2.01 37.41 6.97
N VAL A 6 3.26 36.97 7.01
CA VAL A 6 4.32 37.70 7.71
C VAL A 6 5.42 38.00 6.70
N LEU A 7 5.55 39.29 6.42
CA LEU A 7 6.62 39.95 5.71
C LEU A 7 7.38 40.76 6.76
N ALA A 8 8.70 40.58 6.86
CA ALA A 8 9.57 41.58 7.45
C ALA A 8 10.74 41.83 6.50
N VAL A 9 10.94 43.10 6.20
CA VAL A 9 11.76 43.67 5.14
C VAL A 9 13.02 44.29 5.75
N SER A 10 14.16 44.16 5.06
CA SER A 10 15.16 45.23 4.98
C SER A 10 15.75 45.27 3.57
N ARG A 11 15.73 46.45 2.93
CA ARG A 11 16.20 46.77 1.56
C ARG A 11 17.33 47.82 1.63
N PRO A 12 18.06 48.20 0.54
CA PRO A 12 18.19 47.58 -0.81
C PRO A 12 19.64 47.56 -1.39
N THR A 13 19.89 46.75 -2.44
CA THR A 13 20.28 47.24 -3.79
C THR A 13 20.21 46.15 -4.88
N ALA A 14 19.59 46.55 -6.00
CA ALA A 14 19.64 46.03 -7.38
C ALA A 14 19.40 44.53 -7.69
N GLY A 15 18.16 44.24 -8.11
CA GLY A 15 17.90 43.43 -9.29
C GLY A 15 17.83 41.91 -9.12
N MET A 16 16.72 41.40 -8.57
CA MET A 16 16.38 39.98 -8.66
C MET A 16 14.88 39.84 -8.99
N GLN A 17 14.55 39.30 -10.16
CA GLN A 17 13.20 38.86 -10.51
C GLN A 17 13.10 37.34 -10.28
N VAL A 18 11.97 36.93 -9.71
CA VAL A 18 11.64 35.55 -9.34
C VAL A 18 11.42 34.70 -10.60
N ALA A 19 11.93 33.47 -10.59
CA ALA A 19 11.68 32.47 -11.63
C ALA A 19 10.18 32.35 -11.93
N SER A 20 9.79 32.45 -13.20
CA SER A 20 8.42 32.18 -13.63
C SER A 20 8.21 30.69 -13.85
N PHE A 21 7.17 30.15 -13.23
CA PHE A 21 6.61 28.85 -13.58
C PHE A 21 5.56 29.09 -14.66
N SER A 22 5.77 28.57 -15.86
CA SER A 22 4.70 28.46 -16.85
C SER A 22 4.02 27.10 -16.69
N PRO A 23 2.69 27.04 -16.48
CA PRO A 23 1.98 25.77 -16.47
C PRO A 23 2.00 25.17 -17.88
N GLN A 24 2.39 23.90 -17.98
CA GLN A 24 2.20 23.06 -19.17
C GLN A 24 1.02 22.10 -18.92
N PRO A 25 0.39 21.56 -19.98
CA PRO A 25 -0.84 20.78 -19.86
C PRO A 25 -0.62 19.50 -19.05
N GLU A 26 -1.67 19.10 -18.33
CA GLU A 26 -1.71 18.01 -17.36
C GLU A 26 -1.10 16.69 -17.90
N GLY A 27 -0.11 16.13 -17.18
CA GLY A 27 0.31 14.73 -17.38
C GLY A 27 1.79 14.38 -17.14
N THR A 28 2.73 15.32 -17.12
CA THR A 28 4.16 15.01 -16.94
C THR A 28 4.68 15.42 -15.55
N THR A 29 5.46 14.55 -14.93
CA THR A 29 6.33 14.88 -13.77
C THR A 29 7.77 14.72 -14.23
N GLU A 30 8.16 15.54 -15.19
CA GLU A 30 9.56 15.92 -15.39
C GLU A 30 9.74 17.29 -14.75
N SER A 31 10.65 17.41 -13.78
CA SER A 31 11.12 18.73 -13.37
C SER A 31 12.33 19.07 -14.22
N ARG A 32 12.12 19.74 -15.35
CA ARG A 32 13.19 20.40 -16.09
C ARG A 32 13.53 21.71 -15.41
N VAL A 33 14.72 21.79 -14.83
CA VAL A 33 15.26 23.06 -14.33
C VAL A 33 16.06 23.67 -15.47
N SER A 34 15.48 24.65 -16.16
CA SER A 34 16.20 25.43 -17.17
C SER A 34 16.84 26.64 -16.51
N PHE A 35 18.16 26.71 -16.50
CA PHE A 35 18.91 27.87 -16.00
C PHE A 35 18.85 28.99 -17.04
N LEU A 36 18.10 30.05 -16.74
CA LEU A 36 17.84 31.17 -17.66
C LEU A 36 18.99 32.18 -17.78
N THR A 37 20.10 31.97 -17.08
CA THR A 37 21.27 32.88 -17.06
C THR A 37 22.51 32.33 -17.76
N LEU A 38 22.41 31.24 -18.52
CA LEU A 38 23.51 30.79 -19.38
C LEU A 38 23.32 31.23 -20.84
N PRO A 39 24.42 31.54 -21.56
CA PRO A 39 24.38 31.78 -23.00
C PRO A 39 23.66 30.65 -23.75
N PRO A 40 22.93 30.94 -24.84
CA PRO A 40 22.08 29.95 -25.54
C PRO A 40 22.81 28.66 -25.94
N GLU A 41 24.11 28.75 -26.23
CA GLU A 41 24.98 27.62 -26.60
C GLU A 41 25.25 26.59 -25.49
N LEU A 42 24.92 26.87 -24.22
CA LEU A 42 25.22 26.00 -23.07
C LEU A 42 23.99 25.36 -22.39
N ARG A 43 22.79 25.51 -22.96
CA ARG A 43 21.58 24.89 -22.40
C ARG A 43 21.57 23.39 -22.72
N GLN A 44 21.90 22.54 -21.74
CA GLN A 44 21.69 21.10 -21.83
C GLN A 44 20.88 20.56 -20.64
N ASP A 45 20.07 19.53 -20.92
CA ASP A 45 19.16 18.88 -19.98
C ASP A 45 19.93 18.05 -18.95
N VAL A 46 19.88 18.43 -17.67
CA VAL A 46 20.33 17.56 -16.56
C VAL A 46 19.21 16.60 -16.21
N LEU A 47 19.47 15.30 -16.35
CA LEU A 47 18.54 14.25 -15.94
C LEU A 47 18.97 13.64 -14.61
N LEU A 48 18.27 13.97 -13.53
CA LEU A 48 18.48 13.33 -12.23
C LEU A 48 17.68 12.02 -12.16
N ARG A 49 18.40 10.90 -11.97
CA ARG A 49 17.79 9.60 -11.62
C ARG A 49 18.33 9.14 -10.28
N THR A 50 17.42 8.72 -9.41
CA THR A 50 17.75 8.11 -8.11
C THR A 50 17.45 6.62 -8.19
N PHE A 51 18.41 5.79 -7.79
CA PHE A 51 18.24 4.35 -7.66
C PHE A 51 18.48 3.96 -6.20
N THR A 52 17.62 3.08 -5.69
CA THR A 52 17.77 2.44 -4.38
C THR A 52 17.90 0.95 -4.58
N SER A 53 18.92 0.34 -3.98
CA SER A 53 19.04 -1.11 -3.87
C SER A 53 19.28 -1.50 -2.42
N HIS A 54 18.80 -2.67 -2.01
CA HIS A 54 18.97 -3.19 -0.66
C HIS A 54 19.67 -4.54 -0.74
N HIS A 55 20.95 -4.55 -0.36
CA HIS A 55 21.69 -5.76 -0.01
C HIS A 55 22.28 -5.56 1.38
N HIS A 56 21.97 -6.49 2.29
CA HIS A 56 22.51 -6.66 3.65
C HIS A 56 23.10 -5.39 4.32
N ASP A 57 22.28 -4.75 5.18
CA ASP A 57 22.66 -3.68 6.12
C ASP A 57 23.33 -2.41 5.54
N GLU A 58 23.34 -2.25 4.22
CA GLU A 58 23.90 -1.07 3.56
C GLU A 58 22.85 -0.28 2.77
N PHE A 59 22.88 1.04 2.93
CA PHE A 59 22.11 1.98 2.13
C PHE A 59 23.03 2.56 1.05
N ILE A 60 22.73 2.29 -0.21
CA ILE A 60 23.46 2.85 -1.36
C ILE A 60 22.50 3.78 -2.10
N ALA A 61 22.80 5.08 -2.10
CA ALA A 61 22.16 6.07 -2.95
C ALA A 61 23.09 6.40 -4.12
N THR A 62 22.68 6.04 -5.33
CA THR A 62 23.40 6.41 -6.54
C THR A 62 22.74 7.64 -7.14
N ILE A 63 23.50 8.73 -7.28
CA ILE A 63 23.08 9.93 -7.99
C ILE A 63 23.72 9.88 -9.37
N GLU A 64 22.94 9.61 -10.41
CA GLU A 64 23.44 9.62 -11.78
C GLU A 64 23.27 11.05 -12.34
N ALA A 65 24.38 11.71 -12.64
CA ALA A 65 24.40 12.98 -13.37
C ALA A 65 25.20 12.78 -14.65
N ARG A 66 24.54 12.91 -15.81
CA ARG A 66 25.21 12.81 -17.11
C ARG A 66 25.59 14.19 -17.63
N TYR A 67 26.83 14.29 -18.12
CA TYR A 67 27.33 15.46 -18.82
C TYR A 67 27.64 15.07 -20.28
N CYS A 68 27.13 15.82 -21.25
CA CYS A 68 27.41 15.59 -22.67
C CYS A 68 28.17 16.79 -23.25
N GLN A 69 29.51 16.73 -23.27
CA GLN A 69 30.31 17.70 -24.03
C GLN A 69 30.90 17.04 -25.28
N GLY A 70 30.80 17.74 -26.41
CA GLY A 70 31.48 17.37 -27.65
C GLY A 70 33.01 17.52 -27.52
N ASN A 71 33.71 16.57 -28.14
CA ASN A 71 35.16 16.46 -28.39
C ASN A 71 36.04 17.62 -27.91
N HIS A 72 36.52 17.55 -26.67
CA HIS A 72 37.87 18.02 -26.32
C HIS A 72 38.42 17.17 -25.16
N ASP A 73 39.63 16.65 -25.34
CA ASP A 73 40.34 15.86 -24.34
C ASP A 73 40.69 16.69 -23.10
N LEU A 74 40.35 16.19 -21.91
CA LEU A 74 40.84 16.70 -20.62
C LEU A 74 41.57 15.59 -19.86
N TYR A 75 42.76 15.94 -19.36
CA TYR A 75 43.74 15.09 -18.68
C TYR A 75 43.22 14.48 -17.36
N PRO A 76 43.73 13.31 -16.93
CA PRO A 76 43.31 12.68 -15.68
C PRO A 76 43.82 13.45 -14.46
N TYR A 77 42.93 13.69 -13.50
CA TYR A 77 43.32 14.08 -12.13
C TYR A 77 43.61 12.84 -11.30
N ASP A 78 44.71 12.87 -10.54
CA ASP A 78 45.14 11.79 -9.65
C ASP A 78 44.19 11.61 -8.45
N LEU A 79 43.96 10.35 -8.09
CA LEU A 79 43.18 9.90 -6.94
C LEU A 79 43.93 10.22 -5.64
N HIS A 80 43.36 11.10 -4.80
CA HIS A 80 43.77 11.19 -3.40
C HIS A 80 42.80 10.42 -2.50
N SER A 81 43.31 9.35 -1.87
CA SER A 81 42.66 8.74 -0.71
C SER A 81 42.87 9.64 0.51
N PHE A 82 41.81 10.14 1.11
CA PHE A 82 41.88 10.89 2.36
C PHE A 82 41.72 9.94 3.56
N ASP A 83 42.75 9.82 4.38
CA ASP A 83 42.62 9.27 5.73
C ASP A 83 42.19 10.39 6.69
N SER A 84 41.13 10.16 7.45
CA SER A 84 40.77 11.04 8.56
C SER A 84 40.60 10.24 9.85
N LEU A 85 40.97 10.89 10.96
CA LEU A 85 40.94 10.32 12.31
C LEU A 85 39.57 9.71 12.62
N HIS A 86 39.61 8.48 13.14
CA HIS A 86 38.49 7.62 13.57
C HIS A 86 37.95 6.57 12.57
N GLY A 87 38.70 6.23 11.53
CA GLY A 87 38.61 4.90 10.88
C GLY A 87 37.42 4.69 9.94
N THR A 88 36.73 5.75 9.51
CA THR A 88 35.71 5.66 8.45
C THR A 88 36.33 6.03 7.11
N ARG A 89 36.41 5.06 6.18
CA ARG A 89 36.81 5.31 4.78
C ARG A 89 35.61 5.78 3.97
N TYR A 90 35.82 6.87 3.22
CA TYR A 90 34.91 7.31 2.17
C TYR A 90 35.57 7.02 0.83
N GLU A 91 34.80 6.52 -0.12
CA GLU A 91 35.29 6.29 -1.48
C GLU A 91 34.40 7.09 -2.42
N VAL A 92 34.98 8.12 -3.02
CA VAL A 92 34.34 8.94 -4.05
C VAL A 92 34.98 8.54 -5.36
N ASN A 93 34.21 7.90 -6.23
CA ASN A 93 34.70 7.47 -7.53
C ASN A 93 34.14 8.41 -8.58
N VAL A 94 35.02 9.18 -9.21
CA VAL A 94 34.70 10.09 -10.29
C VAL A 94 35.24 9.48 -11.57
N THR A 95 34.34 9.08 -12.46
CA THR A 95 34.73 8.77 -13.84
C THR A 95 34.25 9.91 -14.74
N GLN A 96 34.77 10.00 -15.97
CA GLN A 96 34.48 11.10 -16.91
C GLN A 96 32.98 11.41 -17.13
N HIS A 97 32.06 10.55 -16.68
CA HIS A 97 30.63 10.68 -16.95
C HIS A 97 29.73 10.49 -15.71
N TYR A 98 30.29 10.19 -14.52
CA TYR A 98 29.49 9.86 -13.33
C TYR A 98 30.20 10.22 -12.02
N VAL A 99 29.41 10.64 -11.02
CA VAL A 99 29.84 10.75 -9.62
C VAL A 99 29.03 9.75 -8.80
N THR A 100 29.71 8.80 -8.15
CA THR A 100 29.06 7.84 -7.25
C THR A 100 29.57 8.03 -5.83
N VAL A 101 28.64 8.12 -4.87
CA VAL A 101 28.97 8.30 -3.44
C VAL A 101 28.43 7.10 -2.66
N HIS A 102 29.33 6.37 -2.00
CA HIS A 102 28.99 5.23 -1.15
C HIS A 102 29.04 5.64 0.32
N MET A 103 27.98 5.34 1.09
CA MET A 103 27.91 5.64 2.53
C MET A 103 27.50 4.42 3.35
N LYS A 104 28.27 4.08 4.41
CA LYS A 104 27.90 3.03 5.35
C LYS A 104 27.13 3.56 6.55
N ALA A 105 26.03 2.90 6.87
CA ALA A 105 25.03 3.33 7.85
C ALA A 105 25.39 2.93 9.29
N LYS A 106 26.42 3.53 9.88
CA LYS A 106 26.53 3.63 11.35
C LYS A 106 27.02 5.04 11.70
N LEU A 107 26.18 5.83 12.38
CA LEU A 107 26.41 7.22 12.83
C LEU A 107 26.05 8.31 11.81
N TRP A 108 24.78 8.36 11.39
CA TRP A 108 24.28 9.31 10.39
C TRP A 108 23.95 10.72 10.93
N SER A 109 23.66 10.89 12.23
CA SER A 109 23.17 12.19 12.72
C SER A 109 24.24 13.27 12.93
N ARG A 110 25.51 12.89 13.12
CA ARG A 110 26.63 13.84 13.31
C ARG A 110 27.45 14.10 12.06
N ALA A 111 27.44 13.16 11.10
CA ALA A 111 28.18 13.30 9.84
C ALA A 111 27.56 14.39 8.96
N LEU A 112 26.24 14.36 8.74
CA LEU A 112 25.59 15.24 7.76
C LEU A 112 25.74 16.73 8.05
N LYS A 113 25.69 17.15 9.32
CA LYS A 113 25.86 18.56 9.72
C LYS A 113 27.29 19.05 9.41
N LYS A 114 28.30 18.20 9.60
CA LYS A 114 29.69 18.55 9.29
C LYS A 114 30.01 18.45 7.79
N THR A 115 29.40 17.53 7.05
CA THR A 115 29.61 17.43 5.59
C THR A 115 28.99 18.60 4.85
N THR A 116 27.85 19.13 5.32
CA THR A 116 27.27 20.38 4.77
C THR A 116 28.13 21.60 5.10
N ASP A 117 28.72 21.67 6.29
CA ASP A 117 29.64 22.76 6.64
C ASP A 117 30.98 22.69 5.86
N TYR A 118 31.50 21.50 5.58
CA TYR A 118 32.77 21.30 4.84
C TYR A 118 32.63 21.46 3.31
N LEU A 119 31.52 21.03 2.72
CA LEU A 119 31.24 21.23 1.28
C LEU A 119 31.05 22.71 0.91
N VAL A 120 30.74 23.55 1.89
CA VAL A 120 30.52 24.99 1.71
C VAL A 120 31.82 25.80 1.88
N SER A 121 32.85 25.26 2.54
CA SER A 121 34.09 26.00 2.81
C SER A 121 35.19 25.86 1.75
N ASP A 122 35.23 24.76 0.99
CA ASP A 122 36.34 24.46 0.06
C ASP A 122 35.99 24.53 -1.44
N ILE A 123 34.85 25.15 -1.80
CA ILE A 123 34.48 25.39 -3.20
C ILE A 123 34.14 26.87 -3.39
N GLU A 124 35.17 27.71 -3.36
CA GLU A 124 35.08 29.02 -4.03
C GLU A 124 34.97 28.73 -5.54
N TYR A 125 33.85 29.13 -6.15
CA TYR A 125 33.46 28.90 -7.55
C TYR A 125 32.67 27.61 -7.87
N ALA A 126 31.50 27.46 -7.25
CA ALA A 126 30.37 26.78 -7.92
C ALA A 126 29.06 27.51 -7.59
N GLU A 127 28.24 27.75 -8.61
CA GLU A 127 27.01 28.55 -8.51
C GLU A 127 26.06 28.00 -7.42
N ALA A 128 25.80 28.85 -6.42
CA ALA A 128 25.07 28.53 -5.18
C ALA A 128 23.65 27.94 -5.37
N GLY A 129 23.08 27.99 -6.58
CA GLY A 129 21.74 27.46 -6.88
C GLY A 129 21.66 25.93 -6.93
N TRP A 130 22.73 25.24 -7.34
CA TRP A 130 22.72 23.79 -7.54
C TRP A 130 22.76 23.01 -6.21
N LEU A 131 23.57 23.48 -5.26
CA LEU A 131 23.71 22.90 -3.93
C LEU A 131 22.45 23.11 -3.07
N ALA A 132 21.75 24.24 -3.23
CA ALA A 132 20.48 24.49 -2.55
C ALA A 132 19.37 23.50 -2.99
N GLY A 133 19.35 23.11 -4.27
CA GLY A 133 18.38 22.13 -4.80
C GLY A 133 18.61 20.72 -4.25
N LEU A 134 19.86 20.25 -4.22
CA LEU A 134 20.24 18.96 -3.64
C LEU A 134 20.00 18.93 -2.12
N GLY A 135 20.36 20.01 -1.41
CA GLY A 135 20.05 20.16 0.01
C GLY A 135 18.56 20.03 0.31
N THR A 136 17.71 20.66 -0.52
CA THR A 136 16.25 20.61 -0.36
C THR A 136 15.69 19.20 -0.62
N ALA A 137 16.19 18.48 -1.62
CA ALA A 137 15.75 17.12 -1.92
C ALA A 137 16.15 16.11 -0.83
N VAL A 138 17.37 16.23 -0.29
CA VAL A 138 17.87 15.40 0.81
C VAL A 138 17.12 15.71 2.11
N ILE A 139 16.81 16.97 2.38
CA ILE A 139 15.98 17.37 3.54
C ILE A 139 14.56 16.80 3.41
N LYS A 140 13.92 16.89 2.24
CA LYS A 140 12.58 16.30 2.05
C LYS A 140 12.56 14.78 2.15
N ALA A 141 13.61 14.10 1.67
CA ALA A 141 13.76 12.66 1.83
C ALA A 141 13.99 12.28 3.31
N LYS A 142 14.76 13.09 4.05
CA LYS A 142 14.95 12.96 5.50
C LYS A 142 13.64 13.17 6.25
N GLU A 143 12.88 14.22 5.96
CA GLU A 143 11.58 14.51 6.59
C GLU A 143 10.59 13.36 6.35
N ARG A 144 10.52 12.83 5.12
CA ARG A 144 9.65 11.69 4.80
C ARG A 144 10.13 10.38 5.44
N TYR A 145 11.43 10.18 5.60
CA TYR A 145 11.98 9.04 6.33
C TYR A 145 11.78 9.16 7.85
N GLU A 146 11.91 10.35 8.42
CA GLU A 146 11.64 10.63 9.84
C GLU A 146 10.15 10.52 10.15
N GLU A 147 9.25 10.97 9.28
CA GLU A 147 7.79 10.70 9.38
C GLU A 147 7.51 9.19 9.37
N MET A 148 8.08 8.45 8.42
CA MET A 148 7.91 6.99 8.33
C MET A 148 8.56 6.23 9.50
N TRP A 149 9.64 6.75 10.07
CA TRP A 149 10.37 6.13 11.19
C TRP A 149 9.71 6.43 12.54
N GLU A 150 9.20 7.65 12.75
CA GLU A 150 8.32 7.96 13.88
C GLU A 150 7.00 7.17 13.80
N LEU A 151 6.51 6.87 12.58
CA LEU A 151 5.41 5.92 12.32
C LEU A 151 5.69 4.47 12.74
N LYS A 152 6.97 4.04 12.77
CA LYS A 152 7.34 2.65 13.08
C LYS A 152 7.86 2.43 14.51
N THR A 153 8.37 3.46 15.20
CA THR A 153 9.06 3.28 16.49
C THR A 153 8.33 3.90 17.69
N ASN A 154 7.29 4.69 17.46
CA ASN A 154 6.38 5.12 18.51
C ASN A 154 5.04 4.44 18.33
N ASP A 155 4.51 3.85 19.41
CA ASP A 155 3.12 3.43 19.56
C ASP A 155 2.08 4.57 19.35
N ASN A 156 2.49 5.75 18.85
CA ASN A 156 1.81 7.03 18.87
C ASN A 156 1.99 7.89 17.61
N ALA A 157 2.25 7.31 16.44
CA ALA A 157 2.23 8.12 15.23
C ALA A 157 0.80 8.40 14.74
N GLY A 158 0.27 9.55 15.18
CA GLY A 158 -0.59 10.46 14.42
C GLY A 158 -2.00 10.02 13.99
N PHE A 159 -2.31 8.74 13.91
CA PHE A 159 -3.68 8.27 13.70
C PHE A 159 -4.32 7.99 15.06
N ALA A 160 -5.28 8.82 15.46
CA ALA A 160 -5.99 8.68 16.72
C ALA A 160 -6.52 7.25 16.88
N ARG A 161 -5.89 6.48 17.76
CA ARG A 161 -6.46 5.24 18.32
C ARG A 161 -7.64 5.62 19.22
N GLY A 162 -8.53 4.67 19.46
CA GLY A 162 -9.71 4.88 20.29
C GLY A 162 -10.99 5.00 19.48
N VAL A 163 -11.91 5.84 19.95
CA VAL A 163 -13.29 5.81 19.48
C VAL A 163 -13.60 7.04 18.63
N THR A 164 -14.04 6.82 17.40
CA THR A 164 -14.43 7.87 16.45
C THR A 164 -15.80 7.57 15.84
N LYS A 165 -16.32 8.48 15.00
CA LYS A 165 -17.57 8.27 14.26
C LYS A 165 -17.28 7.84 12.83
N ALA A 166 -18.05 6.88 12.34
CA ALA A 166 -18.10 6.54 10.93
C ALA A 166 -18.94 7.53 10.12
N THR A 167 -18.85 7.45 8.80
CA THR A 167 -19.59 8.30 7.85
C THR A 167 -21.11 8.21 7.97
N ASP A 168 -21.65 7.09 8.46
CA ASP A 168 -23.10 6.88 8.65
C ASP A 168 -23.57 7.22 10.08
N GLY A 169 -22.69 7.80 10.91
CA GLY A 169 -22.97 8.14 12.30
C GLY A 169 -22.80 6.98 13.29
N SER A 170 -22.46 5.78 12.80
CA SER A 170 -22.05 4.66 13.66
C SER A 170 -20.70 4.93 14.34
N MET A 171 -20.28 4.05 15.25
CA MET A 171 -19.06 4.22 16.04
C MET A 171 -17.96 3.31 15.52
N ILE A 172 -16.72 3.82 15.45
CA ILE A 172 -15.51 3.06 15.13
C ILE A 172 -14.68 2.91 16.39
N LEU A 173 -14.28 1.68 16.72
CA LEU A 173 -13.22 1.38 17.68
C LEU A 173 -11.95 0.99 16.93
N ASP A 174 -10.88 1.77 17.11
CA ASP A 174 -9.51 1.44 16.66
C ASP A 174 -8.66 1.02 17.86
N THR A 175 -8.21 -0.23 17.88
CA THR A 175 -7.44 -0.79 19.00
C THR A 175 -6.45 -1.86 18.54
N THR A 176 -5.61 -2.32 19.45
CA THR A 176 -4.61 -3.37 19.22
C THR A 176 -4.75 -4.47 20.28
N VAL A 177 -4.61 -5.72 19.87
CA VAL A 177 -4.64 -6.89 20.74
C VAL A 177 -3.48 -7.81 20.40
N GLN A 178 -2.92 -8.50 21.40
CA GLN A 178 -1.90 -9.53 21.18
C GLN A 178 -2.57 -10.86 20.86
N ILE A 179 -2.29 -11.42 19.68
CA ILE A 179 -2.83 -12.70 19.23
C ILE A 179 -1.66 -13.56 18.77
N ASN A 180 -1.44 -14.70 19.41
CA ASN A 180 -0.35 -15.63 19.07
C ASN A 180 1.04 -14.95 19.03
N GLY A 181 1.27 -13.96 19.91
CA GLY A 181 2.51 -13.17 19.95
C GLY A 181 2.62 -12.07 18.88
N LEU A 182 1.58 -11.87 18.07
CA LEU A 182 1.50 -10.82 17.06
C LEU A 182 0.63 -9.65 17.54
N PRO A 183 1.10 -8.39 17.44
CA PRO A 183 0.29 -7.23 17.74
C PRO A 183 -0.67 -6.95 16.58
N ILE A 184 -1.91 -7.39 16.71
CA ILE A 184 -2.95 -7.19 15.69
C ILE A 184 -3.72 -5.91 15.99
N ARG A 185 -3.49 -4.87 15.17
CA ARG A 185 -4.31 -3.66 15.17
C ARG A 185 -5.52 -3.85 14.26
N TYR A 186 -6.69 -3.46 14.73
CA TYR A 186 -7.93 -3.53 13.96
C TYR A 186 -8.85 -2.35 14.25
N LYS A 187 -9.73 -2.06 13.30
CA LYS A 187 -10.87 -1.16 13.44
C LYS A 187 -12.15 -1.96 13.30
N ILE A 188 -13.15 -1.70 14.14
CA ILE A 188 -14.51 -2.24 13.98
C ILE A 188 -15.52 -1.09 14.05
N SER A 189 -16.42 -1.06 13.08
CA SER A 189 -17.44 -0.02 12.89
C SER A 189 -18.83 -0.61 12.93
N GLY A 190 -19.71 -0.04 13.76
CA GLY A 190 -21.10 -0.48 13.86
C GLY A 190 -21.94 0.38 14.80
N PRO A 191 -23.25 0.12 14.91
CA PRO A 191 -24.12 0.87 15.80
C PRO A 191 -23.60 0.81 17.24
N ALA A 192 -23.59 1.94 17.95
CA ALA A 192 -23.05 2.03 19.31
C ALA A 192 -23.64 0.94 20.24
N ALA A 193 -24.93 0.67 20.14
CA ALA A 193 -25.62 -0.33 20.94
C ALA A 193 -25.15 -1.78 20.71
N MET A 194 -24.49 -2.09 19.58
CA MET A 194 -23.91 -3.41 19.32
C MET A 194 -22.56 -3.60 20.03
N PHE A 195 -21.90 -2.52 20.43
CA PHE A 195 -20.68 -2.62 21.22
C PHE A 195 -20.97 -3.10 22.64
N LYS A 196 -20.05 -3.89 23.18
CA LYS A 196 -20.08 -4.42 24.55
C LYS A 196 -19.35 -3.47 25.50
N ALA A 197 -19.65 -3.52 26.79
CA ALA A 197 -19.05 -2.64 27.79
C ALA A 197 -17.49 -2.68 27.77
N ALA A 198 -16.89 -3.84 27.49
CA ALA A 198 -15.44 -4.01 27.39
C ALA A 198 -14.78 -3.12 26.31
N SER A 199 -15.53 -2.73 25.27
CA SER A 199 -15.04 -1.86 24.19
C SER A 199 -14.82 -0.41 24.62
N LYS A 200 -15.48 0.03 25.70
CA LYS A 200 -15.52 1.44 26.17
C LYS A 200 -16.05 2.44 25.13
N VAL A 201 -16.77 1.96 24.10
CA VAL A 201 -17.45 2.84 23.13
C VAL A 201 -18.65 3.53 23.82
N PRO A 202 -18.77 4.87 23.74
CA PRO A 202 -19.95 5.56 24.25
C PRO A 202 -21.23 5.05 23.59
N GLY A 203 -22.22 4.70 24.40
CA GLY A 203 -23.47 4.08 23.92
C GLY A 203 -23.41 2.56 23.74
N ALA A 204 -22.30 1.91 24.11
CA ALA A 204 -22.22 0.46 24.21
C ALA A 204 -23.31 -0.09 25.16
N ALA A 205 -24.12 -1.02 24.65
CA ALA A 205 -25.27 -1.56 25.36
C ALA A 205 -25.46 -3.07 25.18
N ALA A 206 -24.66 -3.72 24.34
CA ALA A 206 -24.76 -5.16 24.14
C ALA A 206 -24.29 -5.93 25.39
N ALA A 207 -25.02 -6.98 25.76
CA ALA A 207 -24.63 -7.86 26.85
C ALA A 207 -23.31 -8.60 26.54
N PRO A 208 -22.52 -9.00 27.56
CA PRO A 208 -21.22 -9.64 27.36
C PRO A 208 -21.24 -10.89 26.46
N ASP A 209 -22.30 -11.69 26.53
CA ASP A 209 -22.53 -12.93 25.78
C ASP A 209 -23.46 -12.75 24.56
N ALA A 210 -23.97 -11.54 24.33
CA ALA A 210 -24.89 -11.28 23.23
C ALA A 210 -24.26 -11.61 21.86
N GLN A 211 -25.06 -12.27 21.03
CA GLN A 211 -24.89 -12.32 19.58
C GLN A 211 -25.71 -11.21 18.95
N GLY A 212 -25.13 -10.49 18.00
CA GLY A 212 -25.83 -9.43 17.28
C GLY A 212 -26.61 -9.98 16.09
N PRO A 213 -27.64 -9.27 15.60
CA PRO A 213 -28.36 -9.65 14.39
C PRO A 213 -27.56 -9.34 13.10
N MET A 214 -26.56 -8.46 13.18
CA MET A 214 -25.73 -8.02 12.06
C MET A 214 -24.50 -8.91 11.88
N GLY A 215 -24.14 -9.22 10.65
CA GLY A 215 -22.86 -9.82 10.31
C GLY A 215 -21.71 -8.79 10.30
N ILE A 216 -20.54 -9.24 9.85
CA ILE A 216 -19.36 -8.38 9.64
C ILE A 216 -18.79 -8.58 8.24
N ASN A 217 -18.24 -7.50 7.67
CA ASN A 217 -17.36 -7.53 6.52
C ASN A 217 -15.91 -7.20 6.97
N VAL A 218 -15.03 -8.19 6.94
CA VAL A 218 -13.63 -8.09 7.35
C VAL A 218 -12.77 -7.69 6.17
N LEU A 219 -12.17 -6.51 6.27
CA LEU A 219 -11.24 -5.95 5.30
C LEU A 219 -9.80 -6.31 5.65
N LEU A 220 -9.11 -6.97 4.72
CA LEU A 220 -7.65 -7.13 4.74
C LEU A 220 -7.04 -6.19 3.69
N HIS A 221 -6.24 -5.24 4.16
CA HIS A 221 -5.70 -4.19 3.30
C HIS A 221 -4.68 -4.70 2.27
N GLY A 222 -4.39 -3.86 1.27
CA GLY A 222 -3.28 -4.07 0.34
C GLY A 222 -1.93 -3.76 0.97
N ASP A 223 -0.84 -4.26 0.40
CA ASP A 223 0.52 -3.96 0.88
C ASP A 223 0.69 -2.44 1.06
N GLY A 224 1.26 -2.01 2.19
CA GLY A 224 1.38 -0.58 2.57
C GLY A 224 0.22 -0.03 3.42
N GLY A 225 -0.89 -0.74 3.58
CA GLY A 225 -1.89 -0.45 4.63
C GLY A 225 -2.96 0.59 4.31
N GLN A 226 -2.91 1.26 3.15
CA GLN A 226 -3.77 2.41 2.85
C GLN A 226 -5.27 2.14 3.12
N SER A 227 -5.81 1.00 2.66
CA SER A 227 -7.23 0.67 2.86
C SER A 227 -7.63 0.33 4.31
N PHE A 228 -6.67 0.08 5.21
CA PHE A 228 -6.95 0.05 6.65
C PHE A 228 -7.14 1.46 7.22
N PHE A 229 -6.34 2.42 6.76
CA PHE A 229 -6.43 3.81 7.21
C PHE A 229 -7.72 4.46 6.72
N ASP A 230 -8.06 4.28 5.45
CA ASP A 230 -9.28 4.80 4.83
C ASP A 230 -10.55 4.13 5.35
N MET A 231 -10.46 2.84 5.72
CA MET A 231 -11.59 2.00 6.16
C MET A 231 -12.83 2.17 5.26
N PRO A 232 -12.74 1.78 3.98
CA PRO A 232 -13.79 2.04 2.99
C PRO A 232 -15.11 1.30 3.29
N ASN A 233 -15.09 0.31 4.18
CA ASN A 233 -16.24 -0.45 4.66
C ASN A 233 -16.75 0.04 6.03
N GLN A 234 -16.45 1.27 6.44
CA GLN A 234 -16.85 1.80 7.75
C GLN A 234 -18.38 1.94 7.92
N ALA A 235 -19.13 2.21 6.86
CA ALA A 235 -20.58 2.31 6.94
C ALA A 235 -21.22 0.92 7.03
N VAL A 236 -22.31 0.81 7.77
CA VAL A 236 -23.13 -0.40 7.81
C VAL A 236 -23.79 -0.60 6.44
N GLN A 237 -23.56 -1.76 5.82
CA GLN A 237 -24.09 -2.08 4.50
C GLN A 237 -24.79 -3.42 4.49
N LYS A 238 -26.08 -3.45 4.11
CA LYS A 238 -26.88 -4.68 3.96
C LYS A 238 -26.71 -5.65 5.14
N ASN A 239 -26.91 -5.12 6.36
CA ASN A 239 -26.80 -5.87 7.62
C ASN A 239 -25.37 -6.34 7.99
N LEU A 240 -24.33 -5.78 7.36
CA LEU A 240 -22.93 -6.02 7.72
C LEU A 240 -22.31 -4.78 8.34
N MET A 241 -21.65 -4.98 9.47
CA MET A 241 -20.76 -4.03 10.12
C MET A 241 -19.36 -4.09 9.52
N GLY A 242 -18.59 -3.02 9.61
CA GLY A 242 -17.25 -2.93 9.02
C GLY A 242 -16.16 -3.40 9.97
N VAL A 243 -15.21 -4.20 9.50
CA VAL A 243 -13.96 -4.48 10.20
C VAL A 243 -12.80 -4.20 9.23
N ALA A 244 -11.73 -3.59 9.69
CA ALA A 244 -10.48 -3.50 8.95
C ALA A 244 -9.33 -3.98 9.84
N VAL A 245 -8.46 -4.83 9.31
CA VAL A 245 -7.34 -5.41 10.08
C VAL A 245 -6.04 -4.94 9.46
N LEU A 246 -5.08 -4.53 10.29
CA LEU A 246 -3.74 -4.16 9.88
C LEU A 246 -2.81 -5.38 10.02
N ALA A 247 -2.00 -5.63 9.00
CA ALA A 247 -0.97 -6.66 9.05
C ALA A 247 0.01 -6.37 10.20
N PRO A 248 0.40 -7.37 11.01
CA PRO A 248 1.36 -7.18 12.10
C PRO A 248 2.80 -7.01 11.63
N ASP A 249 3.07 -7.18 10.33
CA ASP A 249 4.40 -6.99 9.75
C ASP A 249 4.77 -5.49 9.74
N PRO A 250 6.02 -5.11 10.11
CA PRO A 250 6.44 -3.70 10.13
C PRO A 250 6.43 -2.98 8.77
N ASN A 251 6.38 -3.71 7.65
CA ASN A 251 6.21 -3.15 6.31
C ASN A 251 4.76 -3.21 5.84
N LEU A 252 3.84 -3.63 6.71
CA LEU A 252 2.41 -3.79 6.44
C LEU A 252 2.16 -4.76 5.29
N PHE A 253 2.92 -5.86 5.26
CA PHE A 253 2.72 -6.95 4.32
C PHE A 253 2.01 -8.13 5.00
N TRP A 254 0.87 -8.52 4.43
CA TRP A 254 0.17 -9.71 4.89
C TRP A 254 1.00 -10.96 4.62
N GLY A 255 1.24 -11.76 5.65
CA GLY A 255 2.11 -12.92 5.63
C GLY A 255 3.60 -12.60 5.51
N GLY A 256 4.03 -11.37 5.81
CA GLY A 256 5.45 -10.98 5.75
C GLY A 256 6.04 -11.08 4.33
N GLY A 257 7.37 -11.15 4.25
CA GLY A 257 8.11 -11.34 3.01
C GLY A 257 7.89 -10.21 1.99
N SER A 258 7.74 -10.55 0.70
CA SER A 258 7.46 -9.58 -0.37
C SER A 258 6.83 -10.23 -1.60
N GLY A 259 6.01 -9.47 -2.33
CA GLY A 259 5.36 -9.94 -3.56
C GLY A 259 4.47 -11.17 -3.32
N LEU A 260 4.78 -12.30 -3.96
CA LEU A 260 4.06 -13.57 -3.77
C LEU A 260 4.68 -14.48 -2.69
N LYS A 261 5.83 -14.09 -2.12
CA LYS A 261 6.50 -14.86 -1.07
C LYS A 261 6.02 -14.37 0.29
N ARG A 262 4.97 -15.01 0.81
CA ARG A 262 4.35 -14.70 2.12
C ARG A 262 4.82 -15.69 3.19
N THR A 263 6.03 -15.47 3.70
CA THR A 263 6.74 -16.36 4.65
C THR A 263 5.93 -16.73 5.89
N ASP A 264 5.16 -15.77 6.40
CA ASP A 264 4.40 -15.87 7.63
C ASP A 264 2.89 -15.99 7.34
N GLY A 265 2.52 -16.36 6.12
CA GLY A 265 1.13 -16.46 5.67
C GLY A 265 0.27 -17.36 6.55
N VAL A 266 0.84 -18.45 7.07
CA VAL A 266 0.17 -19.35 8.04
C VAL A 266 -0.12 -18.62 9.35
N ALA A 267 0.89 -17.98 9.95
CA ALA A 267 0.77 -17.32 11.24
C ALA A 267 -0.21 -16.14 11.18
N HIS A 268 -0.13 -15.31 10.13
CA HIS A 268 -1.03 -14.18 9.94
C HIS A 268 -2.47 -14.65 9.67
N SER A 269 -2.67 -15.71 8.89
CA SER A 269 -4.01 -16.26 8.64
C SER A 269 -4.65 -16.81 9.92
N GLN A 270 -3.87 -17.50 10.76
CA GLN A 270 -4.34 -17.97 12.07
C GLN A 270 -4.71 -16.78 12.97
N ALA A 271 -3.88 -15.74 13.01
CA ALA A 271 -4.17 -14.55 13.83
C ALA A 271 -5.45 -13.83 13.39
N VAL A 272 -5.73 -13.75 12.09
CA VAL A 272 -7.01 -13.20 11.58
C VAL A 272 -8.19 -14.09 12.01
N ASN A 273 -8.05 -15.41 11.94
CA ASN A 273 -9.10 -16.33 12.40
C ASN A 273 -9.40 -16.12 13.90
N ASP A 274 -8.36 -16.03 14.72
CA ASP A 274 -8.48 -15.89 16.18
C ASP A 274 -9.00 -14.51 16.57
N LEU A 275 -8.62 -13.46 15.83
CA LEU A 275 -9.23 -12.14 15.96
C LEU A 275 -10.75 -12.25 15.81
N ILE A 276 -11.22 -12.87 14.74
CA ILE A 276 -12.65 -12.94 14.42
C ILE A 276 -13.39 -13.85 15.42
N LYS A 277 -12.83 -15.01 15.76
CA LYS A 277 -13.49 -16.03 16.59
C LYS A 277 -13.44 -15.73 18.07
N THR A 278 -12.41 -15.02 18.54
CA THR A 278 -12.12 -14.89 19.97
C THR A 278 -12.12 -13.44 20.43
N GLU A 279 -11.49 -12.53 19.69
CA GLU A 279 -11.33 -11.15 20.18
C GLU A 279 -12.49 -10.23 19.81
N LEU A 280 -12.96 -10.23 18.56
CA LEU A 280 -14.08 -9.39 18.13
C LEU A 280 -15.35 -9.65 18.97
N PRO A 281 -15.73 -10.90 19.32
CA PRO A 281 -16.91 -11.16 20.14
C PRO A 281 -16.82 -10.58 21.55
N LYS A 282 -15.62 -10.24 22.05
CA LYS A 282 -15.48 -9.54 23.35
C LYS A 282 -15.83 -8.06 23.23
N MET A 283 -15.68 -7.47 22.05
CA MET A 283 -15.84 -6.03 21.82
C MET A 283 -17.22 -5.67 21.26
N MET A 284 -17.81 -6.54 20.45
CA MET A 284 -19.06 -6.26 19.75
C MET A 284 -19.91 -7.52 19.64
N ALA A 285 -21.23 -7.36 19.76
CA ALA A 285 -22.20 -8.38 19.43
C ALA A 285 -22.46 -8.37 17.92
N PHE A 286 -22.08 -9.46 17.25
CA PHE A 286 -22.37 -9.70 15.83
C PHE A 286 -22.79 -11.16 15.62
N ASN A 287 -23.32 -11.46 14.44
CA ASN A 287 -23.70 -12.80 14.03
C ASN A 287 -22.45 -13.53 13.51
N GLY A 288 -21.87 -14.42 14.32
CA GLY A 288 -20.69 -15.20 13.95
C GLY A 288 -20.89 -16.16 12.77
N SER A 289 -22.13 -16.37 12.32
CA SER A 289 -22.47 -17.15 11.11
C SER A 289 -22.58 -16.28 9.85
N GLN A 290 -22.44 -14.95 9.97
CA GLN A 290 -22.43 -14.00 8.86
C GLN A 290 -21.11 -13.23 8.83
N VAL A 291 -20.04 -13.92 8.45
CA VAL A 291 -18.71 -13.33 8.29
C VAL A 291 -18.36 -13.30 6.80
N PHE A 292 -18.12 -12.10 6.31
CA PHE A 292 -17.81 -11.80 4.92
C PHE A 292 -16.44 -11.13 4.85
N PHE A 293 -15.78 -11.21 3.71
CA PHE A 293 -14.43 -10.70 3.53
C PHE A 293 -14.33 -9.81 2.29
N THR A 294 -13.67 -8.67 2.46
CA THR A 294 -13.14 -7.83 1.40
C THR A 294 -11.63 -7.85 1.51
N THR A 295 -10.92 -8.27 0.48
CA THR A 295 -9.46 -8.33 0.52
C THR A 295 -8.90 -7.54 -0.66
N VAL A 296 -7.78 -6.86 -0.43
CA VAL A 296 -7.16 -5.98 -1.41
C VAL A 296 -5.69 -6.37 -1.56
N SER A 297 -5.18 -6.52 -2.78
CA SER A 297 -3.75 -6.69 -3.08
C SER A 297 -3.03 -7.72 -2.19
N GLY A 298 -2.08 -7.30 -1.36
CA GLY A 298 -1.40 -8.18 -0.38
C GLY A 298 -2.35 -8.99 0.51
N GLY A 299 -3.44 -8.39 0.98
CA GLY A 299 -4.49 -9.09 1.72
C GLY A 299 -5.19 -10.16 0.88
N SER A 300 -5.42 -9.90 -0.41
CA SER A 300 -5.98 -10.87 -1.38
C SER A 300 -5.04 -12.04 -1.62
N ILE A 301 -3.73 -11.79 -1.69
CA ILE A 301 -2.69 -12.82 -1.83
C ILE A 301 -2.69 -13.75 -0.61
N MET A 302 -2.64 -13.20 0.61
CA MET A 302 -2.69 -14.01 1.83
C MET A 302 -4.03 -14.75 1.96
N MET A 303 -5.15 -14.08 1.64
CA MET A 303 -6.48 -14.68 1.70
C MET A 303 -6.57 -15.92 0.80
N ALA A 304 -6.23 -15.78 -0.48
CA ALA A 304 -6.29 -16.87 -1.44
C ALA A 304 -5.23 -17.96 -1.19
N GLY A 305 -4.00 -17.57 -0.82
CA GLY A 305 -2.91 -18.52 -0.64
C GLY A 305 -2.97 -19.31 0.67
N TYR A 306 -3.48 -18.72 1.75
CA TYR A 306 -3.32 -19.25 3.11
C TYR A 306 -4.62 -19.28 3.91
N PHE A 307 -5.37 -18.19 3.95
CA PHE A 307 -6.55 -18.12 4.81
C PHE A 307 -7.67 -19.03 4.32
N ILE A 308 -8.02 -18.96 3.03
CA ILE A 308 -9.05 -19.83 2.48
C ILE A 308 -8.72 -21.33 2.69
N PRO A 309 -7.54 -21.82 2.28
CA PRO A 309 -7.23 -23.25 2.41
C PRO A 309 -7.09 -23.72 3.86
N ALA A 310 -6.69 -22.86 4.81
CA ALA A 310 -6.49 -23.28 6.20
C ALA A 310 -7.72 -23.04 7.10
N GLN A 311 -8.41 -21.90 6.93
CA GLN A 311 -9.34 -21.35 7.92
C GLN A 311 -10.79 -21.22 7.42
N MET A 312 -11.06 -21.22 6.11
CA MET A 312 -12.40 -20.93 5.60
C MET A 312 -13.46 -21.94 6.02
N LYS A 313 -13.07 -23.19 6.33
CA LYS A 313 -13.97 -24.20 6.93
C LYS A 313 -14.66 -23.71 8.20
N ASN A 314 -14.09 -22.72 8.90
CA ASN A 314 -14.65 -22.14 10.11
C ASN A 314 -15.77 -21.10 9.84
N TYR A 315 -16.04 -20.77 8.58
CA TYR A 315 -16.97 -19.73 8.14
C TYR A 315 -17.91 -20.24 7.03
N PRO A 316 -18.80 -21.21 7.33
CA PRO A 316 -19.77 -21.70 6.35
C PRO A 316 -20.69 -20.56 5.89
N GLY A 317 -20.96 -20.48 4.58
CA GLY A 317 -21.80 -19.43 3.99
C GLY A 317 -21.09 -18.08 3.79
N ALA A 318 -19.78 -18.01 4.04
CA ALA A 318 -19.00 -16.80 3.82
C ALA A 318 -18.90 -16.41 2.34
N GLY A 319 -18.75 -15.11 2.10
CA GLY A 319 -18.33 -14.56 0.80
C GLY A 319 -16.95 -13.92 0.92
N VAL A 320 -16.09 -14.18 -0.07
CA VAL A 320 -14.76 -13.55 -0.19
C VAL A 320 -14.66 -12.77 -1.50
N LEU A 321 -14.52 -11.45 -1.37
CA LEU A 321 -14.10 -10.57 -2.46
C LEU A 321 -12.57 -10.48 -2.46
N ILE A 322 -11.95 -10.99 -3.52
CA ILE A 322 -10.51 -10.99 -3.76
C ILE A 322 -10.22 -9.89 -4.80
N ALA A 323 -9.82 -8.71 -4.33
CA ALA A 323 -9.62 -7.54 -5.17
C ALA A 323 -8.12 -7.33 -5.48
N CYS A 324 -7.76 -7.31 -6.77
CA CYS A 324 -6.43 -7.05 -7.32
C CYS A 324 -5.31 -7.84 -6.66
N GLY A 325 -5.53 -9.13 -6.47
CA GLY A 325 -4.52 -10.07 -5.97
C GLY A 325 -5.06 -11.49 -6.01
N GLY A 326 -4.22 -12.45 -5.67
CA GLY A 326 -4.59 -13.85 -5.68
C GLY A 326 -3.36 -14.73 -5.74
N GLN A 327 -3.43 -15.87 -5.08
CA GLN A 327 -2.40 -16.89 -5.12
C GLN A 327 -3.09 -18.24 -4.98
N ALA A 328 -2.66 -19.23 -5.76
CA ALA A 328 -3.14 -20.60 -5.58
C ALA A 328 -2.85 -21.08 -4.14
N PRO A 329 -3.59 -22.07 -3.61
CA PRO A 329 -3.34 -22.59 -2.26
C PRO A 329 -1.86 -22.91 -2.02
N GLN A 330 -1.28 -22.32 -0.98
CA GLN A 330 0.13 -22.46 -0.57
C GLN A 330 0.30 -23.44 0.60
N VAL A 331 -0.81 -23.92 1.15
CA VAL A 331 -0.87 -24.89 2.25
C VAL A 331 -1.88 -25.97 1.91
N THR A 332 -1.82 -27.09 2.63
CA THR A 332 -2.81 -28.16 2.50
C THR A 332 -4.21 -27.63 2.75
N PHE A 333 -5.09 -27.83 1.78
CA PHE A 333 -6.47 -27.38 1.86
C PHE A 333 -7.26 -28.24 2.85
N GLN A 334 -7.81 -27.62 3.88
CA GLN A 334 -8.65 -28.28 4.86
C GLN A 334 -10.12 -28.21 4.45
N ASP A 335 -10.76 -29.38 4.38
CA ASP A 335 -12.18 -29.51 4.04
C ASP A 335 -12.59 -28.82 2.72
N ALA A 336 -11.76 -28.97 1.69
CA ALA A 336 -11.95 -28.33 0.39
C ALA A 336 -13.35 -28.58 -0.21
N ASN A 337 -13.89 -29.80 -0.05
CA ASN A 337 -15.19 -30.16 -0.60
C ASN A 337 -16.33 -29.29 -0.02
N ASN A 338 -16.39 -29.14 1.30
CA ASN A 338 -17.42 -28.30 1.92
C ASN A 338 -17.16 -26.82 1.67
N VAL A 339 -15.90 -26.37 1.70
CA VAL A 339 -15.55 -24.96 1.45
C VAL A 339 -15.97 -24.54 0.05
N MET A 340 -15.67 -25.33 -1.00
CA MET A 340 -16.06 -24.98 -2.37
C MET A 340 -17.57 -24.92 -2.57
N LYS A 341 -18.33 -25.74 -1.83
CA LYS A 341 -19.80 -25.76 -1.91
C LYS A 341 -20.48 -24.63 -1.12
N ASN A 342 -19.81 -24.05 -0.14
CA ASN A 342 -20.44 -23.12 0.82
C ASN A 342 -19.77 -21.74 0.87
N THR A 343 -18.69 -21.51 0.13
CA THR A 343 -17.99 -20.23 0.09
C THR A 343 -18.07 -19.61 -1.30
N ARG A 344 -18.67 -18.42 -1.38
CA ARG A 344 -18.66 -17.62 -2.61
C ARG A 344 -17.33 -16.90 -2.75
N ILE A 345 -16.70 -16.97 -3.91
CA ILE A 345 -15.42 -16.32 -4.22
C ILE A 345 -15.61 -15.44 -5.46
N HIS A 346 -15.26 -14.17 -5.37
CA HIS A 346 -15.20 -13.28 -6.52
C HIS A 346 -13.81 -12.69 -6.65
N TYR A 347 -13.19 -12.87 -7.82
CA TYR A 347 -11.93 -12.23 -8.18
C TYR A 347 -12.24 -10.97 -9.00
N GLN A 348 -11.90 -9.80 -8.46
CA GLN A 348 -11.92 -8.57 -9.25
C GLN A 348 -10.49 -8.12 -9.49
N THR A 349 -10.12 -7.85 -10.73
CA THR A 349 -8.86 -7.19 -11.08
C THR A 349 -9.11 -6.16 -12.18
N THR A 350 -8.06 -5.65 -12.80
CA THR A 350 -8.08 -4.67 -13.87
C THR A 350 -7.27 -5.17 -15.07
N VAL A 351 -7.49 -4.60 -16.25
CA VAL A 351 -6.76 -4.99 -17.47
C VAL A 351 -5.27 -4.69 -17.32
N ASN A 352 -4.88 -3.58 -16.68
CA ASN A 352 -3.49 -3.12 -16.59
C ASN A 352 -2.87 -3.43 -15.22
N GLU A 353 -3.17 -4.62 -14.69
CA GLU A 353 -2.70 -5.13 -13.40
C GLU A 353 -1.17 -5.31 -13.34
N LEU A 354 -0.59 -5.41 -12.14
CA LEU A 354 0.83 -5.72 -11.93
C LEU A 354 1.22 -7.04 -12.61
N THR A 355 2.36 -7.09 -13.31
CA THR A 355 2.79 -8.27 -14.07
C THR A 355 2.80 -9.57 -13.24
N SER A 356 3.30 -9.52 -12.00
CA SER A 356 3.29 -10.69 -11.10
C SER A 356 1.88 -11.19 -10.74
N LEU A 357 0.90 -10.30 -10.76
CA LEU A 357 -0.51 -10.60 -10.49
C LEU A 357 -1.26 -11.07 -11.72
N GLN A 358 -0.85 -10.63 -12.91
CA GLN A 358 -1.39 -11.13 -14.18
C GLN A 358 -1.20 -12.65 -14.34
N GLU A 359 -0.17 -13.22 -13.70
CA GLU A 359 0.04 -14.68 -13.67
C GLU A 359 -0.64 -15.34 -12.47
N SER A 360 -0.48 -14.78 -11.27
CA SER A 360 -0.94 -15.44 -10.04
C SER A 360 -2.46 -15.43 -9.85
N ILE A 361 -3.17 -14.41 -10.35
CA ILE A 361 -4.64 -14.36 -10.27
C ILE A 361 -5.28 -15.48 -11.11
N PRO A 362 -4.94 -15.66 -12.41
CA PRO A 362 -5.43 -16.81 -13.19
C PRO A 362 -5.09 -18.16 -12.58
N GLN A 363 -3.88 -18.30 -12.01
CA GLN A 363 -3.48 -19.53 -11.34
C GLN A 363 -4.34 -19.83 -10.11
N ALA A 364 -4.65 -18.79 -9.31
CA ALA A 364 -5.56 -18.92 -8.18
C ALA A 364 -6.96 -19.34 -8.66
N ALA A 365 -7.57 -18.58 -9.57
CA ALA A 365 -8.89 -18.86 -10.11
C ALA A 365 -8.99 -20.29 -10.65
N SER A 366 -8.02 -20.71 -11.47
CA SER A 366 -7.94 -22.07 -12.02
C SER A 366 -7.81 -23.15 -10.93
N ALA A 367 -7.05 -22.89 -9.86
CA ALA A 367 -6.88 -23.85 -8.78
C ALA A 367 -8.18 -24.04 -7.97
N TYR A 368 -8.88 -22.95 -7.68
CA TYR A 368 -10.15 -22.98 -6.95
C TYR A 368 -11.29 -23.57 -7.79
N GLU A 369 -11.31 -23.34 -9.09
CA GLU A 369 -12.24 -24.00 -10.01
C GLU A 369 -12.01 -25.53 -10.00
N LYS A 370 -10.76 -25.97 -10.12
CA LYS A 370 -10.41 -27.40 -10.06
C LYS A 370 -10.83 -28.06 -8.75
N LEU A 371 -10.66 -27.36 -7.62
CA LEU A 371 -11.14 -27.84 -6.32
C LEU A 371 -12.65 -27.99 -6.28
N ALA A 372 -13.40 -27.08 -6.91
CA ALA A 372 -14.85 -27.18 -7.01
C ALA A 372 -15.32 -28.33 -7.92
N VAL A 373 -14.64 -28.53 -9.05
CA VAL A 373 -14.86 -29.73 -9.90
C VAL A 373 -14.58 -31.01 -9.10
N ALA A 374 -13.47 -31.07 -8.35
CA ALA A 374 -13.13 -32.21 -7.51
C ALA A 374 -14.12 -32.42 -6.35
N ALA A 375 -14.81 -31.37 -5.90
CA ALA A 375 -15.92 -31.44 -4.95
C ALA A 375 -17.22 -31.99 -5.58
N GLY A 376 -17.22 -32.26 -6.88
CA GLY A 376 -18.37 -32.77 -7.64
C GLY A 376 -19.36 -31.68 -8.05
N MET A 377 -18.94 -30.41 -8.07
CA MET A 377 -19.80 -29.31 -8.52
C MET A 377 -19.92 -29.29 -10.05
N THR A 378 -21.12 -29.02 -10.55
CA THR A 378 -21.36 -28.79 -11.99
C THR A 378 -20.85 -27.41 -12.41
N PRO A 379 -20.62 -27.18 -13.71
CA PRO A 379 -20.28 -25.85 -14.22
C PRO A 379 -21.23 -24.73 -13.75
N ASP A 380 -22.54 -24.99 -13.71
CA ASP A 380 -23.54 -24.00 -13.24
C ASP A 380 -23.43 -23.73 -11.74
N GLN A 381 -23.17 -24.77 -10.93
CA GLN A 381 -22.94 -24.61 -9.50
C GLN A 381 -21.65 -23.80 -9.26
N ILE A 382 -20.59 -24.07 -10.01
CA ILE A 382 -19.34 -23.29 -9.96
C ILE A 382 -19.62 -21.85 -10.38
N ALA A 383 -20.34 -21.62 -11.47
CA ALA A 383 -20.69 -20.27 -11.95
C ALA A 383 -21.46 -19.44 -10.92
N SER A 384 -22.28 -20.09 -10.09
CA SER A 384 -23.01 -19.42 -9.01
C SER A 384 -22.13 -19.06 -7.80
N MET A 385 -21.00 -19.73 -7.62
CA MET A 385 -20.14 -19.60 -6.43
C MET A 385 -18.80 -18.93 -6.72
N GLN A 386 -18.29 -19.02 -7.94
CA GLN A 386 -16.97 -18.53 -8.34
C GLN A 386 -17.08 -17.65 -9.58
N THR A 387 -16.66 -16.41 -9.44
CA THR A 387 -16.69 -15.41 -10.52
C THR A 387 -15.38 -14.67 -10.61
N ILE A 388 -15.05 -14.16 -11.80
CA ILE A 388 -13.83 -13.40 -12.06
C ILE A 388 -14.10 -12.31 -13.09
N ASP A 389 -13.57 -11.11 -12.87
CA ASP A 389 -13.63 -10.03 -13.85
C ASP A 389 -12.38 -9.16 -13.83
N ASN A 390 -11.95 -8.73 -15.02
CA ASN A 390 -10.89 -7.75 -15.20
C ASN A 390 -11.27 -6.61 -16.16
N THR A 391 -12.57 -6.38 -16.38
CA THR A 391 -13.08 -5.38 -17.34
C THR A 391 -12.53 -3.97 -17.10
N PRO A 392 -12.37 -3.48 -15.84
CA PRO A 392 -11.83 -2.14 -15.62
C PRO A 392 -10.45 -1.94 -16.24
N ALA A 393 -10.28 -0.91 -17.06
CA ALA A 393 -9.01 -0.58 -17.73
C ALA A 393 -8.03 0.24 -16.86
N GLY A 394 -8.15 0.15 -15.54
CA GLY A 394 -7.25 0.82 -14.61
C GLY A 394 -5.96 0.05 -14.34
N GLY A 395 -5.02 0.66 -13.62
CA GLY A 395 -3.88 -0.01 -13.02
C GLY A 395 -4.24 -0.87 -11.79
N HIS A 396 -3.24 -1.19 -10.98
CA HIS A 396 -3.42 -1.98 -9.74
C HIS A 396 -4.46 -1.35 -8.78
N CYS A 397 -5.50 -2.12 -8.42
CA CYS A 397 -6.63 -1.72 -7.58
C CYS A 397 -7.46 -0.51 -8.05
N ALA A 398 -7.21 0.00 -9.26
CA ALA A 398 -7.92 1.16 -9.81
C ALA A 398 -9.18 0.71 -10.57
N PHE A 399 -10.13 0.12 -9.87
CA PHE A 399 -11.35 -0.47 -10.44
C PHE A 399 -12.28 0.53 -11.13
N ASP A 400 -12.13 1.81 -10.83
CA ASP A 400 -12.84 2.93 -11.48
C ASP A 400 -12.00 3.59 -12.59
N ALA A 401 -10.85 3.00 -12.93
CA ALA A 401 -9.82 3.53 -13.82
C ALA A 401 -9.20 4.88 -13.39
N LYS A 402 -9.43 5.35 -12.16
CA LYS A 402 -8.88 6.62 -11.65
C LYS A 402 -7.71 6.41 -10.70
N GLY A 403 -7.87 5.56 -9.68
CA GLY A 403 -6.82 5.39 -8.68
C GLY A 403 -7.14 4.34 -7.63
N PHE A 404 -6.13 4.02 -6.81
CA PHE A 404 -6.24 3.00 -5.78
C PHE A 404 -7.37 3.28 -4.78
N VAL A 405 -7.37 4.47 -4.17
CA VAL A 405 -8.31 4.80 -3.08
C VAL A 405 -9.76 4.78 -3.57
N SER A 406 -10.05 5.47 -4.67
CA SER A 406 -11.41 5.54 -5.22
C SER A 406 -11.86 4.20 -5.82
N GLY A 407 -10.94 3.44 -6.42
CA GLY A 407 -11.21 2.08 -6.89
C GLY A 407 -11.58 1.14 -5.77
N VAL A 408 -10.79 1.08 -4.69
CA VAL A 408 -11.10 0.23 -3.52
C VAL A 408 -12.40 0.69 -2.85
N GLN A 409 -12.66 1.99 -2.77
CA GLN A 409 -13.93 2.51 -2.26
C GLN A 409 -15.13 2.08 -3.14
N LEU A 410 -14.98 2.08 -4.47
CA LEU A 410 -16.02 1.58 -5.40
C LEU A 410 -16.34 0.11 -5.11
N MET A 411 -15.33 -0.74 -4.91
CA MET A 411 -15.54 -2.15 -4.58
C MET A 411 -16.21 -2.34 -3.23
N SER A 412 -15.81 -1.57 -2.22
CA SER A 412 -16.44 -1.59 -0.90
C SER A 412 -17.92 -1.19 -0.99
N ASN A 413 -18.24 -0.08 -1.67
CA ASN A 413 -19.61 0.38 -1.88
C ASN A 413 -20.47 -0.61 -2.67
N SER A 414 -19.83 -1.38 -3.56
CA SER A 414 -20.49 -2.36 -4.42
C SER A 414 -20.52 -3.76 -3.81
N TYR A 415 -20.01 -3.95 -2.59
CA TYR A 415 -19.82 -5.28 -1.99
C TYR A 415 -21.07 -6.13 -2.05
N SER A 416 -22.20 -5.57 -1.59
CA SER A 416 -23.47 -6.31 -1.56
C SER A 416 -23.99 -6.67 -2.96
N ALA A 417 -23.72 -5.82 -3.96
CA ALA A 417 -24.08 -6.10 -5.34
C ALA A 417 -23.32 -7.30 -5.91
N ILE A 418 -22.11 -7.56 -5.41
CA ILE A 418 -21.22 -8.63 -5.90
C ILE A 418 -21.36 -9.90 -5.06
N MET A 419 -21.38 -9.76 -3.73
CA MET A 419 -21.17 -10.88 -2.79
C MET A 419 -22.44 -11.34 -2.07
N GLN A 420 -23.50 -10.54 -2.02
CA GLN A 420 -24.73 -10.85 -1.28
C GLN A 420 -25.94 -11.04 -2.21
N GLY A 421 -25.74 -11.74 -3.33
CA GLY A 421 -26.82 -12.09 -4.27
C GLY A 421 -27.37 -10.92 -5.11
N GLY A 422 -26.61 -9.82 -5.22
CA GLY A 422 -26.98 -8.68 -6.04
C GLY A 422 -26.74 -8.87 -7.54
N SER A 423 -26.89 -7.78 -8.30
CA SER A 423 -26.85 -7.79 -9.77
C SER A 423 -25.45 -7.86 -10.38
N GLY A 424 -24.39 -7.67 -9.58
CA GLY A 424 -23.03 -7.54 -10.09
C GLY A 424 -22.73 -6.22 -10.79
N MET A 425 -23.66 -5.26 -10.80
CA MET A 425 -23.48 -3.99 -11.53
C MET A 425 -22.61 -3.02 -10.74
N LEU A 426 -21.47 -2.64 -11.32
CA LEU A 426 -20.60 -1.58 -10.82
C LEU A 426 -20.79 -0.32 -11.67
N GLN A 427 -20.94 0.81 -11.00
CA GLN A 427 -21.10 2.11 -11.67
C GLN A 427 -19.89 2.41 -12.55
N GLY A 428 -20.12 2.67 -13.84
CA GLY A 428 -19.07 2.99 -14.81
C GLY A 428 -18.27 1.78 -15.34
N VAL A 429 -18.53 0.56 -14.84
CA VAL A 429 -17.85 -0.67 -15.30
C VAL A 429 -18.83 -1.62 -15.98
N GLY A 430 -20.01 -1.84 -15.38
CA GLY A 430 -20.99 -2.83 -15.84
C GLY A 430 -21.05 -4.05 -14.92
N ASN A 431 -21.54 -5.17 -15.45
CA ASN A 431 -21.69 -6.41 -14.67
C ASN A 431 -20.35 -7.13 -14.55
N VAL A 432 -19.90 -7.38 -13.32
CA VAL A 432 -18.64 -8.07 -13.03
C VAL A 432 -18.82 -9.53 -12.63
N LEU A 433 -20.05 -10.04 -12.52
CA LEU A 433 -20.31 -11.43 -12.14
C LEU A 433 -20.18 -12.39 -13.33
N LYS A 434 -18.98 -12.47 -13.92
CA LYS A 434 -18.67 -13.45 -14.96
C LYS A 434 -18.21 -14.74 -14.29
N THR A 435 -18.77 -15.88 -14.70
CA THR A 435 -18.39 -17.20 -14.18
C THR A 435 -16.89 -17.45 -14.35
N VAL A 436 -16.24 -18.11 -13.41
CA VAL A 436 -14.85 -18.53 -13.58
C VAL A 436 -14.71 -19.58 -14.67
N VAL A 437 -15.75 -20.40 -14.92
CA VAL A 437 -15.70 -21.49 -15.89
C VAL A 437 -15.50 -20.93 -17.30
N GLY A 438 -14.34 -21.21 -17.88
CA GLY A 438 -13.94 -20.70 -19.21
C GLY A 438 -13.49 -19.24 -19.22
N ASN A 439 -13.48 -18.54 -18.07
CA ASN A 439 -12.93 -17.19 -17.91
C ASN A 439 -11.77 -17.16 -16.88
N GLU A 440 -11.24 -18.31 -16.48
CA GLU A 440 -10.20 -18.44 -15.46
C GLU A 440 -8.86 -17.82 -15.88
N LYS A 441 -8.71 -17.48 -17.17
CA LYS A 441 -7.56 -16.80 -17.76
C LYS A 441 -8.00 -15.48 -18.42
N PRO A 442 -8.31 -14.44 -17.63
CA PRO A 442 -8.60 -13.13 -18.19
C PRO A 442 -7.44 -12.60 -19.04
N THR A 443 -7.76 -11.84 -20.08
CA THR A 443 -6.76 -11.19 -20.94
C THR A 443 -6.25 -9.92 -20.29
N PHE A 444 -4.96 -9.84 -19.99
CA PHE A 444 -4.32 -8.66 -19.45
C PHE A 444 -3.63 -7.81 -20.52
N GLY A 445 -3.57 -6.51 -20.26
CA GLY A 445 -2.76 -5.55 -21.00
C GLY A 445 -1.43 -5.27 -20.29
N PRO A 446 -0.63 -4.32 -20.80
CA PRO A 446 0.61 -3.93 -20.13
C PRO A 446 0.32 -3.36 -18.73
N GLU A 447 1.17 -3.70 -17.75
CA GLU A 447 1.11 -3.15 -16.39
C GLU A 447 1.07 -1.62 -16.43
N ARG A 448 0.16 -1.02 -15.64
CA ARG A 448 0.17 0.41 -15.35
C ARG A 448 0.20 0.61 -13.85
N ARG A 449 1.36 1.04 -13.34
CA ARG A 449 1.43 1.61 -12.00
C ARG A 449 0.78 2.98 -12.03
N GLN A 450 -0.22 3.18 -11.18
CA GLN A 450 -0.80 4.51 -11.01
C GLN A 450 0.29 5.44 -10.46
N LYS A 451 0.33 6.68 -10.95
CA LYS A 451 1.06 7.74 -10.23
C LYS A 451 0.24 8.00 -8.97
N GLU A 452 0.78 7.66 -7.81
CA GLU A 452 0.18 7.97 -6.51
C GLU A 452 0.07 9.47 -6.28
#